data_AF-A0A357NGV6-F1
#
_entry.id   AF-A0A357NGV6-F1
#
_cell.length_a   1.000
_cell.length_b   1.000
_cell.length_c   1.000
_cell.angle_alpha   90.00
_cell.angle_beta   90.00
_cell.angle_gamma   90.00
#
_symmetry.space_group_name_H-M   'P 1'
#
loop_
_entity.id
_entity.type
_entity.pdbx_description
1 polymer ?
#
loop_
_entity_poly.entity_id
_entity_poly.type
_entity_poly.pdbx_seq_one_letter_code
_entity_poly.pdbx_strand_id
1 'polypeptide(L)'
;MKQGDIYKSEGGYRIAWVIWAGGPVISSSPWYSTFEEAQAAVERRCAENAHQDAIDKAIYDGDLATLEKIDPKAAAEIKKAF
;
A
#
# COMPACT_ATOMS: atom_id res chain seq x y z
N MET A 1 -2.97 2.88 -18.41
CA MET A 1 -2.99 3.32 -17.01
C MET A 1 -2.37 2.22 -16.16
N LYS A 2 -1.65 2.57 -15.10
CA LYS A 2 -1.04 1.67 -14.12
C LYS A 2 -1.66 1.90 -12.75
N GLN A 3 -1.55 0.91 -11.87
CA GLN A 3 -2.02 1.05 -10.50
C GLN A 3 -1.32 2.23 -9.81
N GLY A 4 -2.10 3.12 -9.19
CA GLY A 4 -1.59 4.34 -8.57
C GLY A 4 -1.47 5.54 -9.53
N ASP A 5 -1.77 5.38 -10.82
CA ASP A 5 -1.81 6.53 -11.74
C ASP A 5 -2.89 7.53 -11.29
N ILE A 6 -2.51 8.80 -11.25
CA ILE A 6 -3.42 9.91 -10.95
C ILE A 6 -3.94 10.49 -12.26
N TYR A 7 -5.26 10.65 -12.36
CA TYR A 7 -5.90 11.23 -13.53
C TYR A 7 -6.92 12.30 -13.15
N LYS A 8 -7.08 13.29 -14.03
CA LYS A 8 -8.06 14.36 -13.84
C LYS A 8 -9.46 13.82 -14.10
N SER A 9 -10.39 14.15 -13.21
CA SER A 9 -11.81 13.82 -13.28
C SER A 9 -12.62 15.11 -13.15
N GLU A 10 -13.91 15.08 -13.46
CA GLU A 10 -14.78 16.22 -13.16
C GLU A 10 -14.68 16.60 -11.68
N GLY A 11 -14.35 17.86 -11.43
CA GLY A 11 -14.18 18.43 -10.10
C GLY A 11 -12.83 18.21 -9.41
N GLY A 12 -11.93 17.34 -9.87
CA GLY A 12 -10.70 17.04 -9.12
C GLY A 12 -9.79 15.96 -9.73
N TYR A 13 -9.14 15.20 -8.86
CA TYR A 13 -8.18 14.15 -9.23
C TYR A 13 -8.59 12.80 -8.65
N ARG A 14 -8.40 11.72 -9.42
CA ARG A 14 -8.66 10.36 -8.97
C ARG A 14 -7.42 9.50 -9.08
N ILE A 15 -7.31 8.50 -8.21
CA ILE A 15 -6.23 7.51 -8.23
C ILE A 15 -6.76 6.20 -8.79
N ALA A 16 -6.06 5.61 -9.76
CA ALA A 16 -6.40 4.32 -10.34
C ALA A 16 -5.87 3.15 -9.51
N TRP A 17 -6.58 2.75 -8.44
CA TRP A 17 -6.11 1.62 -7.63
C TRP A 17 -6.36 0.25 -8.24
N VAL A 18 -7.47 0.12 -8.97
CA VAL A 18 -7.84 -1.12 -9.64
C VAL A 18 -8.08 -0.80 -11.10
N ILE A 19 -7.50 -1.60 -11.99
CA ILE A 19 -7.64 -1.43 -13.44
C ILE A 19 -8.28 -2.68 -14.00
N TRP A 20 -9.38 -2.50 -14.72
CA TRP A 20 -10.12 -3.57 -15.38
C TRP A 20 -10.49 -3.14 -16.79
N ALA A 21 -10.35 -4.07 -17.74
CA ALA A 21 -10.61 -3.82 -19.17
C ALA A 21 -9.93 -2.56 -19.74
N GLY A 22 -8.72 -2.24 -19.26
CA GLY A 22 -7.94 -1.09 -19.72
C GLY A 22 -8.28 0.27 -19.08
N GLY A 23 -9.25 0.31 -18.16
CA GLY A 23 -9.65 1.52 -17.44
C GLY A 23 -9.66 1.34 -15.91
N PRO A 24 -9.65 2.45 -15.15
CA PRO A 24 -9.75 2.38 -13.70
C PRO A 24 -11.17 1.99 -13.26
N VAL A 25 -11.28 1.13 -12.27
CA VAL A 25 -12.56 0.79 -11.62
C VAL A 25 -12.96 1.95 -10.72
N ILE A 26 -13.93 2.74 -11.15
CA ILE A 26 -14.33 4.00 -10.52
C ILE A 26 -14.70 3.85 -9.04
N SER A 27 -15.35 2.74 -8.64
CA SER A 27 -15.71 2.46 -7.25
C SER A 27 -14.49 2.20 -6.35
N SER A 28 -13.36 1.83 -6.93
CA SER A 28 -12.08 1.64 -6.24
C SER A 28 -11.12 2.82 -6.44
N SER A 29 -11.55 3.89 -7.13
CA SER A 29 -10.74 5.07 -7.44
C SER A 29 -11.15 6.27 -6.58
N PRO A 30 -10.50 6.50 -5.43
CA PRO A 30 -10.80 7.62 -4.55
C PRO A 30 -10.54 8.94 -5.25
N TRP A 31 -11.27 9.95 -4.81
CA TRP A 31 -11.27 11.29 -5.37
C TRP A 31 -10.65 12.28 -4.39
N TYR A 32 -9.91 13.25 -4.92
CA TYR A 32 -9.20 14.30 -4.19
C TYR A 32 -9.41 15.64 -4.87
N SER A 33 -9.34 16.71 -4.09
CA SER A 33 -9.57 18.06 -4.61
C SER A 33 -8.33 18.58 -5.34
N THR A 34 -7.14 18.21 -4.86
CA THR A 34 -5.86 18.62 -5.45
C THR A 34 -5.01 17.43 -5.89
N PHE A 35 -4.03 17.70 -6.75
CA PHE A 35 -3.08 16.69 -7.20
C PHE A 35 -2.17 16.26 -6.06
N GLU A 36 -1.75 17.20 -5.21
CA GLU A 36 -0.88 16.99 -4.07
C GLU A 36 -1.50 16.04 -3.04
N GLU A 37 -2.80 16.15 -2.79
CA GLU A 37 -3.53 15.22 -1.92
C GLU A 37 -3.56 13.80 -2.50
N ALA A 38 -3.83 13.67 -3.80
CA ALA A 38 -3.81 12.40 -4.49
C ALA A 38 -2.41 11.78 -4.47
N GLN A 39 -1.37 12.57 -4.72
CA GLN A 39 0.02 12.13 -4.68
C GLN A 39 0.42 11.67 -3.28
N ALA A 40 0.11 12.44 -2.24
CA ALA A 40 0.40 12.06 -0.86
C ALA A 40 -0.34 10.79 -0.43
N ALA A 41 -1.53 10.53 -0.98
CA ALA A 41 -2.23 9.27 -0.76
C ALA A 41 -1.57 8.09 -1.49
N VAL A 42 -1.03 8.30 -2.70
CA VAL A 42 -0.25 7.29 -3.41
C VAL A 42 1.00 6.92 -2.62
N GLU A 43 1.78 7.93 -2.22
CA GLU A 43 3.03 7.75 -1.49
C GLU A 43 2.82 7.02 -0.15
N ARG A 44 1.79 7.39 0.62
CA ARG A 44 1.44 6.70 1.86
C ARG A 44 1.16 5.21 1.63
N ARG A 45 0.33 4.89 0.64
CA ARG A 45 -0.01 3.50 0.36
C ARG A 45 1.18 2.69 -0.15
N CYS A 46 2.05 3.30 -0.95
CA CYS A 46 3.31 2.66 -1.35
C CYS A 46 4.22 2.37 -0.15
N ALA A 47 4.30 3.30 0.81
CA ALA A 47 5.07 3.09 2.04
C ALA A 47 4.46 2.00 2.93
N GLU A 48 3.14 1.97 3.08
CA GLU A 48 2.41 0.93 3.82
C GLU A 48 2.62 -0.46 3.19
N ASN A 49 2.50 -0.57 1.86
CA ASN A 49 2.75 -1.81 1.15
C ASN A 49 4.21 -2.26 1.30
N ALA A 50 5.18 -1.34 1.15
CA ALA A 50 6.59 -1.69 1.31
C ALA A 50 6.93 -2.15 2.73
N HIS A 51 6.29 -1.55 3.74
CA HIS A 51 6.41 -1.98 5.12
C HIS A 51 5.83 -3.37 5.34
N GLN A 52 4.64 -3.65 4.80
CA GLN A 52 4.01 -4.97 4.89
C GLN A 52 4.82 -6.03 4.14
N ASP A 53 5.31 -5.73 2.94
CA ASP A 53 6.15 -6.65 2.16
C ASP A 53 7.45 -7.00 2.91
N ALA A 54 8.03 -6.04 3.64
CA ALA A 54 9.21 -6.30 4.47
C ALA A 54 8.91 -7.21 5.66
N ILE A 55 7.74 -7.06 6.29
CA ILE A 55 7.26 -7.94 7.36
C ILE A 55 7.03 -9.35 6.80
N ASP A 56 6.25 -9.48 5.74
CA ASP A 56 5.90 -10.77 5.13
C ASP A 56 7.15 -11.52 4.68
N LYS A 57 8.12 -10.80 4.10
CA LYS A 57 9.42 -11.36 3.74
C LYS A 57 10.20 -11.85 4.95
N ALA A 58 10.29 -11.06 6.02
CA ALA A 58 11.00 -11.45 7.25
C ALA A 58 10.36 -12.69 7.91
N ILE A 59 9.02 -12.79 7.88
CA ILE A 59 8.28 -13.97 8.34
C ILE A 59 8.62 -15.19 7.48
N TYR A 60 8.55 -15.04 6.16
CA TYR A 60 8.85 -16.13 5.21
C TYR A 60 10.28 -16.64 5.32
N ASP A 61 11.26 -15.72 5.41
CA ASP A 61 12.69 -16.05 5.52
C ASP A 61 13.06 -16.55 6.93
N GLY A 62 12.15 -16.46 7.92
CA GLY A 62 12.39 -16.82 9.31
C GLY A 62 13.33 -15.86 10.05
N ASP A 63 13.53 -14.65 9.54
CA ASP A 63 14.42 -13.64 10.13
C ASP A 63 13.73 -12.87 11.27
N LEU A 64 13.71 -13.52 12.44
CA LEU A 64 13.17 -12.95 13.67
C LEU A 64 13.88 -11.66 14.11
N ALA A 65 15.18 -11.48 13.81
CA ALA A 65 15.92 -10.30 14.24
C ALA A 65 15.53 -9.04 13.47
N THR A 66 15.23 -9.19 12.17
CA THR A 66 14.67 -8.13 11.35
C THR A 66 13.20 -7.88 11.71
N LEU A 67 12.42 -8.94 11.92
CA LEU A 67 11.02 -8.81 12.32
C LEU A 67 10.86 -8.09 13.68
N GLU A 68 11.71 -8.37 14.68
CA GLU A 68 11.67 -7.67 15.97
C GLU A 68 11.90 -6.16 15.88
N LYS A 69 12.63 -5.70 14.86
CA LYS A 69 12.90 -4.28 14.65
C LYS A 69 11.77 -3.58 13.89
N ILE A 70 11.11 -4.29 12.98
CA ILE A 70 10.09 -3.73 12.07
C ILE A 70 8.69 -3.88 12.66
N ASP A 71 8.36 -5.07 13.19
CA ASP A 71 7.12 -5.34 13.92
C ASP A 71 7.37 -6.28 15.12
N PRO A 72 7.67 -5.73 16.31
CA PRO A 72 7.94 -6.51 17.51
C PRO A 72 6.73 -7.33 17.98
N LYS A 73 5.50 -6.98 17.59
CA LYS A 73 4.31 -7.76 17.95
C LYS A 73 4.27 -9.06 17.16
N ALA A 74 4.39 -9.01 15.84
CA ALA A 74 4.45 -10.19 14.99
C ALA A 74 5.59 -11.14 15.40
N ALA A 75 6.77 -10.58 15.72
CA ALA A 75 7.89 -11.38 16.22
C ALA A 75 7.56 -12.12 17.53
N ALA A 76 6.88 -11.46 18.47
CA ALA A 76 6.49 -12.06 19.74
C ALA A 76 5.44 -13.17 19.58
N GLU A 77 4.54 -13.07 18.60
CA GLU A 77 3.57 -14.12 18.30
C GLU A 77 4.24 -15.36 17.71
N ILE A 78 5.18 -15.18 16.77
CA ILE A 78 5.94 -16.30 16.20
C ILE A 78 6.77 -17.00 17.29
N LYS A 79 7.44 -16.26 18.19
CA LYS A 79 8.20 -16.84 19.30
C LYS A 79 7.35 -17.64 20.29
N LYS A 80 6.04 -17.38 20.41
CA LYS A 80 5.12 -18.16 21.26
C LYS A 80 4.63 -19.44 20.59
N ALA A 81 4.70 -19.53 19.26
CA ALA A 81 4.24 -20.67 18.49
C ALA A 81 5.27 -21.81 18.40
N PHE A 82 6.52 -21.57 18.83
CA PHE A 82 7.61 -22.54 18.95
C PHE A 82 7.98 -22.75 20.41
#